data_AF-A0A7C3KZU4-F1
#
_entry.id   AF-A0A7C3KZU4-F1
#
_cell.length_a   1.000
_cell.length_b   1.000
_cell.length_c   1.000
_cell.angle_alpha   90.00
_cell.angle_beta   90.00
_cell.angle_gamma   90.00
#
_symmetry.space_group_name_H-M   'P 1'
#
loop_
_entity.id
_entity.type
_entity.pdbx_description
1 polymer ?
#
loop_
_entity_poly.entity_id
_entity_poly.type
_entity_poly.pdbx_seq_one_letter_code
_entity_poly.pdbx_strand_id
1 'polypeptide(L)'
;MPDDLPFEDWVRFVFDHPILDPQWWWQDPESGYVQEWNDGADRARTLSYLTRLFAHPEGLVARFSRRQIDQGLNFLVSNSCSNHMFVLSDAKLPWADRRACFDAMIPLYAKLMAPIYQDDLGHNERGPSDPERPTFACYMWWDIIPVYGGMEHADCERIHDAVLHVFEEVLKLKAESCLESVLHGLGHWHLYIPRRTEPIVRRFLARTDISDELRRYAERAAIGGVQ
;
A
#
# COMPACT_ATOMS: atom_id res chain seq x y z
N MET A 1 -12.11 19.11 11.92
CA MET A 1 -12.35 17.82 12.60
C MET A 1 -12.10 17.99 14.10
N PRO A 2 -12.87 17.33 14.98
CA PRO A 2 -12.60 17.38 16.41
C PRO A 2 -11.19 16.85 16.70
N ASP A 3 -10.45 17.52 17.58
CA ASP A 3 -9.11 17.13 18.00
C ASP A 3 -9.06 15.79 18.76
N ASP A 4 -10.14 15.02 18.81
CA ASP A 4 -10.31 13.79 19.59
C ASP A 4 -11.05 12.67 18.82
N LEU A 5 -10.93 12.59 17.48
CA LEU A 5 -11.56 11.47 16.77
C LEU A 5 -10.92 10.13 17.21
N PRO A 6 -11.69 9.18 17.78
CA PRO A 6 -11.17 7.88 18.17
C PRO A 6 -10.72 7.03 16.97
N PHE A 7 -9.79 6.11 17.19
CA PHE A 7 -9.27 5.21 16.15
C PHE A 7 -10.39 4.46 15.40
N GLU A 8 -11.42 3.97 16.11
CA GLU A 8 -12.51 3.22 15.48
C GLU A 8 -13.37 4.07 14.56
N ASP A 9 -13.56 5.36 14.91
CA ASP A 9 -14.29 6.29 14.06
C ASP A 9 -13.45 6.69 12.83
N TRP A 10 -12.12 6.78 12.98
CA TRP A 10 -11.23 6.93 11.83
C TRP A 10 -11.26 5.71 10.90
N VAL A 11 -11.27 4.49 11.43
CA VAL A 11 -11.44 3.26 10.62
C VAL A 11 -12.77 3.28 9.87
N ARG A 12 -13.86 3.70 10.51
CA ARG A 12 -15.15 3.86 9.82
C ARG A 12 -15.08 4.93 8.75
N PHE A 13 -14.48 6.08 9.04
CA PHE A 13 -14.27 7.13 8.05
C PHE A 13 -13.47 6.64 6.81
N VAL A 14 -12.55 5.69 6.96
CA VAL A 14 -11.77 5.17 5.82
C VAL A 14 -12.53 4.10 5.02
N PHE A 15 -13.24 3.19 5.70
CA PHE A 15 -13.76 1.96 5.09
C PHE A 15 -15.29 1.83 5.02
N ASP A 16 -16.04 2.57 5.84
CA ASP A 16 -17.50 2.46 5.99
C ASP A 16 -18.25 3.36 4.99
N HIS A 17 -17.98 3.13 3.70
CA HIS A 17 -18.59 3.85 2.59
C HIS A 17 -19.30 2.89 1.62
N PRO A 18 -20.31 3.37 0.88
CA PRO A 18 -20.85 2.62 -0.24
C PRO A 18 -19.78 2.43 -1.33
N ILE A 19 -19.86 1.31 -2.04
CA ILE A 19 -18.99 1.05 -3.18
C ILE A 19 -19.51 1.76 -4.41
N LEU A 20 -18.78 2.78 -4.84
CA LEU A 20 -19.16 3.64 -5.96
C LEU A 20 -18.09 3.60 -7.06
N ASP A 21 -18.53 3.90 -8.29
CA ASP A 21 -17.68 4.15 -9.45
C ASP A 21 -18.23 5.39 -10.19
N PRO A 22 -17.52 6.54 -10.20
CA PRO A 22 -16.22 6.77 -9.57
C PRO A 22 -16.28 6.63 -8.02
N GLN A 23 -15.14 6.46 -7.35
CA GLN A 23 -15.09 6.15 -5.92
C GLN A 23 -15.74 7.24 -5.04
N TRP A 24 -16.10 6.92 -3.79
CA TRP A 24 -16.88 7.79 -2.92
C TRP A 24 -16.24 9.17 -2.66
N TRP A 25 -14.91 9.26 -2.66
CA TRP A 25 -14.17 10.52 -2.52
C TRP A 25 -14.15 11.38 -3.79
N TRP A 26 -14.57 10.84 -4.93
CA TRP A 26 -14.71 11.55 -6.21
C TRP A 26 -16.15 11.94 -6.53
N GLN A 27 -17.08 11.65 -5.63
CA GLN A 27 -18.47 12.06 -5.78
C GLN A 27 -18.61 13.58 -5.62
N ASP A 28 -19.73 14.10 -6.11
CA ASP A 28 -20.07 15.51 -5.91
C ASP A 28 -20.06 15.86 -4.40
N PRO A 29 -19.46 16.97 -3.95
CA PRO A 29 -19.50 17.38 -2.54
C PRO A 29 -20.92 17.48 -1.96
N GLU A 30 -21.93 17.79 -2.77
CA GLU A 30 -23.33 17.87 -2.36
C GLU A 30 -23.99 16.47 -2.18
N SER A 31 -23.34 15.39 -2.63
CA SER A 31 -23.85 14.02 -2.51
C SER A 31 -23.90 13.50 -1.07
N GLY A 32 -23.14 14.13 -0.15
CA GLY A 32 -23.00 13.68 1.23
C GLY A 32 -22.05 12.50 1.43
N TYR A 33 -21.41 11.98 0.36
CA TYR A 33 -20.41 10.91 0.45
C TYR A 33 -19.00 11.42 0.75
N VAL A 34 -18.68 12.65 0.34
CA VAL A 34 -17.38 13.26 0.59
C VAL A 34 -17.34 13.82 2.01
N GLN A 35 -16.49 13.25 2.85
CA GLN A 35 -16.24 13.73 4.21
C GLN A 35 -14.83 14.32 4.30
N GLU A 36 -14.70 15.50 4.90
CA GLU A 36 -13.39 16.13 5.09
C GLU A 36 -12.64 15.50 6.27
N TRP A 37 -11.46 14.94 6.00
CA TRP A 37 -10.47 14.62 7.02
C TRP A 37 -9.31 15.60 6.93
N ASN A 38 -9.12 16.38 8.00
CA ASN A 38 -7.94 17.25 8.12
C ASN A 38 -6.76 16.42 8.67
N ASP A 39 -6.13 15.64 7.81
CA ASP A 39 -4.89 14.89 8.10
C ASP A 39 -3.75 15.77 8.63
N GLY A 40 -3.73 17.04 8.23
CA GLY A 40 -2.80 18.04 8.72
C GLY A 40 -3.01 18.47 10.17
N ALA A 41 -4.16 18.19 10.78
CA ALA A 41 -4.48 18.61 12.15
C ALA A 41 -3.62 17.88 13.19
N ASP A 42 -3.38 16.57 13.01
CA ASP A 42 -2.55 15.77 13.91
C ASP A 42 -1.83 14.65 13.16
N ARG A 43 -0.63 14.97 12.66
CA ARG A 43 0.20 14.03 11.88
C ARG A 43 0.76 12.88 12.71
N ALA A 44 1.06 13.12 13.98
CA ALA A 44 1.54 12.08 14.89
C ALA A 44 0.44 11.06 15.15
N ARG A 45 -0.81 11.51 15.32
CA ARG A 45 -1.96 10.62 15.43
C ARG A 45 -2.26 9.88 14.15
N THR A 46 -2.23 10.56 13.00
CA THR A 46 -2.39 9.90 11.70
C THR A 46 -1.38 8.77 11.53
N LEU A 47 -0.09 9.02 11.86
CA LEU A 47 0.95 7.99 11.86
C LEU A 47 0.65 6.85 12.85
N SER A 48 0.21 7.17 14.07
CA SER A 48 -0.17 6.17 15.07
C SER A 48 -1.35 5.31 14.62
N TYR A 49 -2.35 5.89 13.96
CA TYR A 49 -3.54 5.18 13.46
C TYR A 49 -3.19 4.28 12.28
N LEU A 50 -2.40 4.76 11.32
CA LEU A 50 -1.88 3.93 10.23
C LEU A 50 -1.07 2.75 10.78
N THR A 51 -0.14 3.02 11.71
CA THR A 51 0.68 1.98 12.34
C THR A 51 -0.19 0.93 13.03
N ARG A 52 -1.20 1.36 13.81
CA ARG A 52 -2.12 0.45 14.51
C ARG A 52 -2.94 -0.39 13.53
N LEU A 53 -3.48 0.23 12.48
CA LEU A 53 -4.26 -0.46 11.46
C LEU A 53 -3.43 -1.50 10.72
N PHE A 54 -2.23 -1.12 10.27
CA PHE A 54 -1.37 -2.00 9.49
C PHE A 54 -0.81 -3.15 10.34
N ALA A 55 -0.52 -2.91 11.62
CA ALA A 55 -0.07 -3.94 12.56
C ALA A 55 -1.16 -4.98 12.90
N HIS A 56 -2.42 -4.53 12.95
CA HIS A 56 -3.58 -5.31 13.36
C HIS A 56 -4.79 -5.14 12.43
N PRO A 57 -4.69 -5.54 11.14
CA PRO A 57 -5.72 -5.30 10.14
C PRO A 57 -6.85 -6.33 10.17
N GLU A 58 -6.74 -7.40 10.96
CA GLU A 58 -7.58 -8.60 10.92
C GLU A 58 -9.07 -8.29 11.18
N GLY A 59 -9.33 -7.23 11.96
CA GLY A 59 -10.70 -6.77 12.24
C GLY A 59 -11.44 -6.21 11.03
N LEU A 60 -10.74 -5.84 9.94
CA LEU A 60 -11.38 -5.29 8.74
C LEU A 60 -12.22 -6.34 8.01
N VAL A 61 -11.74 -7.58 7.90
CA VAL A 61 -12.41 -8.66 7.15
C VAL A 61 -13.76 -9.03 7.77
N ALA A 62 -13.90 -8.85 9.10
CA ALA A 62 -15.16 -9.10 9.80
C ALA A 62 -16.18 -7.96 9.65
N ARG A 63 -15.76 -6.77 9.20
CA ARG A 63 -16.56 -5.54 9.22
C ARG A 63 -16.89 -5.01 7.82
N PHE A 64 -16.00 -5.24 6.87
CA PHE A 64 -16.05 -4.62 5.55
C PHE A 64 -15.92 -5.66 4.46
N SER A 65 -16.62 -5.43 3.35
CA SER A 65 -16.47 -6.26 2.15
C SER A 65 -15.06 -6.10 1.53
N ARG A 66 -14.62 -7.08 0.72
CA ARG A 66 -13.37 -6.99 -0.05
C ARG A 66 -13.27 -5.67 -0.85
N ARG A 67 -14.39 -5.23 -1.45
CA ARG A 67 -14.45 -3.99 -2.23
C ARG A 67 -14.29 -2.74 -1.36
N GLN A 68 -14.84 -2.76 -0.14
CA GLN A 68 -14.70 -1.63 0.80
C GLN A 68 -13.27 -1.53 1.30
N ILE A 69 -12.65 -2.68 1.57
CA ILE A 69 -11.25 -2.76 1.95
C ILE A 69 -10.36 -2.22 0.82
N ASP A 70 -10.60 -2.64 -0.43
CA ASP A 70 -9.81 -2.16 -1.57
C ASP A 70 -9.95 -0.65 -1.78
N GLN A 71 -11.18 -0.11 -1.79
CA GLN A 71 -11.39 1.34 -1.90
C GLN A 71 -10.78 2.11 -0.71
N GLY A 72 -10.95 1.63 0.52
CA GLY A 72 -10.38 2.29 1.70
C GLY A 72 -8.84 2.28 1.70
N LEU A 73 -8.22 1.18 1.28
CA LEU A 73 -6.76 1.11 1.13
C LEU A 73 -6.26 2.06 0.02
N ASN A 74 -6.97 2.13 -1.11
CA ASN A 74 -6.67 3.09 -2.18
C ASN A 74 -6.78 4.54 -1.68
N PHE A 75 -7.84 4.86 -0.93
CA PHE A 75 -8.02 6.18 -0.32
C PHE A 75 -6.85 6.55 0.61
N LEU A 76 -6.39 5.62 1.46
CA LEU A 76 -5.25 5.87 2.35
C LEU A 76 -3.98 6.19 1.56
N VAL A 77 -3.67 5.40 0.53
CA VAL A 77 -2.39 5.49 -0.19
C VAL A 77 -2.34 6.62 -1.22
N SER A 78 -3.49 7.00 -1.79
CA SER A 78 -3.56 7.97 -2.89
C SER A 78 -3.54 9.42 -2.44
N ASN A 79 -2.43 10.10 -2.76
CA ASN A 79 -2.29 11.55 -2.59
C ASN A 79 -3.26 12.39 -3.43
N SER A 80 -3.96 11.77 -4.39
CA SER A 80 -4.97 12.46 -5.18
C SER A 80 -6.24 12.71 -4.38
N CYS A 81 -6.50 11.91 -3.34
CA CYS A 81 -7.73 12.01 -2.54
C CYS A 81 -7.50 12.06 -1.00
N SER A 82 -6.31 11.75 -0.50
CA SER A 82 -5.99 11.90 0.93
C SER A 82 -4.49 12.16 1.17
N ASN A 83 -4.11 12.81 2.27
CA ASN A 83 -2.70 12.98 2.63
C ASN A 83 -2.23 12.03 3.75
N HIS A 84 -2.95 10.94 4.04
CA HIS A 84 -2.63 10.06 5.17
C HIS A 84 -1.19 9.56 5.15
N MET A 85 -0.69 9.13 3.99
CA MET A 85 0.64 8.51 3.89
C MET A 85 1.82 9.51 3.86
N PHE A 86 1.57 10.82 3.76
CA PHE A 86 2.66 11.82 3.81
C PHE A 86 3.39 11.85 5.16
N VAL A 87 2.79 11.29 6.22
CA VAL A 87 3.46 11.17 7.52
C VAL A 87 4.73 10.31 7.45
N LEU A 88 4.87 9.42 6.46
CA LEU A 88 6.07 8.58 6.27
C LEU A 88 7.31 9.37 5.83
N SER A 89 7.10 10.52 5.18
CA SER A 89 8.16 11.44 4.75
C SER A 89 8.19 12.73 5.57
N ASP A 90 7.40 12.85 6.64
CA ASP A 90 7.46 14.03 7.51
C ASP A 90 8.65 13.96 8.47
N ALA A 91 9.73 14.69 8.13
CA ALA A 91 10.94 14.79 8.95
C ALA A 91 10.70 15.38 10.35
N LYS A 92 9.54 16.00 10.62
CA LYS A 92 9.18 16.48 11.97
C LYS A 92 8.75 15.34 12.90
N LEU A 93 8.36 14.19 12.35
CA LEU A 93 7.99 13.01 13.13
C LEU A 93 9.24 12.16 13.43
N PRO A 94 9.35 11.57 14.63
CA PRO A 94 10.46 10.71 14.99
C PRO A 94 10.67 9.59 13.97
N TRP A 95 11.92 9.36 13.58
CA TRP A 95 12.25 8.29 12.63
C TRP A 95 11.78 6.92 13.13
N ALA A 96 11.87 6.65 14.43
CA ALA A 96 11.44 5.38 15.01
C ALA A 96 9.95 5.10 14.77
N ASP A 97 9.10 6.11 14.88
CA ASP A 97 7.65 5.97 14.67
C ASP A 97 7.33 5.78 13.18
N ARG A 98 8.00 6.53 12.29
CA ARG A 98 7.86 6.37 10.84
C ARG A 98 8.31 4.98 10.40
N ARG A 99 9.45 4.51 10.92
CA ARG A 99 9.97 3.17 10.68
C ARG A 99 8.99 2.09 11.15
N ALA A 100 8.40 2.24 12.34
CA ALA A 100 7.39 1.31 12.84
C ALA A 100 6.17 1.21 11.90
N CYS A 101 5.76 2.32 11.29
CA CYS A 101 4.67 2.29 10.31
C CYS A 101 5.05 1.57 9.01
N PHE A 102 6.29 1.71 8.52
CA PHE A 102 6.78 0.90 7.40
C PHE A 102 6.78 -0.59 7.77
N ASP A 103 7.37 -0.95 8.92
CA ASP A 103 7.40 -2.35 9.37
C ASP A 103 5.99 -2.92 9.56
N ALA A 104 5.02 -2.09 9.99
CA ALA A 104 3.62 -2.48 10.12
C ALA A 104 2.94 -2.81 8.77
N MET A 105 3.49 -2.40 7.62
CA MET A 105 2.98 -2.86 6.32
C MET A 105 3.16 -4.38 6.14
N ILE A 106 4.14 -5.00 6.78
CA ILE A 106 4.37 -6.45 6.67
C ILE A 106 3.14 -7.26 7.17
N PRO A 107 2.60 -7.04 8.38
CA PRO A 107 1.35 -7.65 8.79
C PRO A 107 0.13 -7.20 7.97
N LEU A 108 0.10 -5.98 7.42
CA LEU A 108 -0.94 -5.59 6.45
C LEU A 108 -0.96 -6.53 5.25
N TYR A 109 0.20 -6.80 4.65
CA TYR A 109 0.33 -7.76 3.57
C TYR A 109 -0.04 -9.17 4.02
N ALA A 110 0.59 -9.66 5.08
CA ALA A 110 0.48 -11.06 5.49
C ALA A 110 -0.91 -11.44 6.03
N LYS A 111 -1.58 -10.53 6.73
CA LYS A 111 -2.81 -10.82 7.48
C LYS A 111 -4.08 -10.25 6.86
N LEU A 112 -3.97 -9.32 5.91
CA LEU A 112 -5.13 -8.74 5.22
C LEU A 112 -5.05 -8.96 3.71
N MET A 113 -4.03 -8.41 3.05
CA MET A 113 -3.96 -8.42 1.58
C MET A 113 -3.83 -9.84 1.04
N ALA A 114 -2.94 -10.66 1.60
CA ALA A 114 -2.75 -12.03 1.15
C ALA A 114 -4.01 -12.90 1.28
N PRO A 115 -4.74 -12.91 2.42
CA PRO A 115 -6.01 -13.62 2.53
C PRO A 115 -7.12 -13.12 1.57
N ILE A 116 -7.18 -11.80 1.32
CA ILE A 116 -8.25 -11.17 0.53
C ILE A 116 -8.02 -11.32 -0.97
N TYR A 117 -6.79 -11.03 -1.42
CA TYR A 117 -6.44 -10.93 -2.84
C TYR A 117 -5.84 -12.22 -3.39
N GLN A 118 -5.26 -13.07 -2.54
CA GLN A 118 -4.75 -14.39 -2.92
C GLN A 118 -3.82 -14.31 -4.14
N ASP A 119 -4.10 -15.07 -5.19
CA ASP A 119 -3.29 -15.16 -6.40
C ASP A 119 -3.87 -14.34 -7.57
N ASP A 120 -4.81 -13.41 -7.29
CA ASP A 120 -5.39 -12.52 -8.30
C ASP A 120 -4.36 -11.44 -8.70
N LEU A 121 -3.66 -11.60 -9.83
CA LEU A 121 -2.68 -10.62 -10.34
C LEU A 121 -3.35 -9.38 -10.94
N GLY A 122 -2.89 -8.19 -10.53
CA GLY A 122 -3.44 -6.89 -10.93
C GLY A 122 -3.02 -6.41 -12.32
N HIS A 123 -1.87 -6.84 -12.85
CA HIS A 123 -1.36 -6.40 -14.16
C HIS A 123 -2.08 -7.00 -15.38
N ASN A 124 -2.97 -7.97 -15.17
CA ASN A 124 -3.56 -8.77 -16.25
C ASN A 124 -4.48 -7.94 -17.17
N GLU A 125 -4.56 -8.30 -18.46
CA GLU A 125 -5.33 -7.59 -19.52
C GLU A 125 -6.86 -7.58 -19.32
N ARG A 126 -7.39 -8.40 -18.39
CA ARG A 126 -8.79 -8.27 -17.92
C ARG A 126 -8.99 -7.06 -16.98
N GLY A 127 -7.88 -6.37 -16.71
CA GLY A 127 -7.69 -5.23 -15.83
C GLY A 127 -7.93 -5.59 -14.36
N PRO A 128 -7.60 -4.66 -13.44
CA PRO A 128 -8.05 -4.64 -12.04
C PRO A 128 -9.58 -4.50 -11.88
N SER A 129 -10.34 -4.95 -12.87
CA SER A 129 -11.73 -4.62 -13.21
C SER A 129 -12.68 -5.82 -13.13
N ASP A 130 -12.27 -6.97 -12.56
CA ASP A 130 -13.29 -7.88 -12.03
C ASP A 130 -13.94 -7.16 -10.84
N PRO A 131 -15.19 -6.67 -10.97
CA PRO A 131 -15.83 -5.88 -9.93
C PRO A 131 -16.00 -6.70 -8.64
N GLU A 132 -15.94 -8.04 -8.74
CA GLU A 132 -16.06 -8.97 -7.62
C GLU A 132 -14.71 -9.30 -6.97
N ARG A 133 -13.58 -8.94 -7.61
CA ARG A 133 -12.22 -9.24 -7.14
C ARG A 133 -11.26 -8.07 -7.34
N PRO A 134 -11.53 -6.90 -6.74
CA PRO A 134 -10.62 -5.79 -6.87
C PRO A 134 -9.27 -6.14 -6.22
N THR A 135 -8.18 -5.78 -6.89
CA THR A 135 -6.79 -5.92 -6.41
C THR A 135 -6.02 -4.62 -6.56
N PHE A 136 -6.69 -3.54 -6.98
CA PHE A 136 -6.07 -2.29 -7.38
C PHE A 136 -5.21 -1.70 -6.27
N ALA A 137 -5.71 -1.67 -5.03
CA ALA A 137 -4.96 -1.08 -3.92
C ALA A 137 -3.69 -1.88 -3.60
N CYS A 138 -3.72 -3.21 -3.73
CA CYS A 138 -2.52 -4.04 -3.56
C CYS A 138 -1.55 -3.82 -4.70
N TYR A 139 -2.01 -3.93 -5.95
CA TYR A 139 -1.17 -3.80 -7.13
C TYR A 139 -0.46 -2.44 -7.20
N MET A 140 -1.23 -1.36 -7.06
CA MET A 140 -0.75 0.03 -7.22
C MET A 140 -0.15 0.63 -5.95
N TRP A 141 -0.07 -0.14 -4.85
CA TRP A 141 0.34 0.38 -3.54
C TRP A 141 1.63 1.21 -3.62
N TRP A 142 2.66 0.67 -4.27
CA TRP A 142 3.98 1.30 -4.37
C TRP A 142 4.13 2.27 -5.55
N ASP A 143 3.16 2.30 -6.47
CA ASP A 143 3.08 3.30 -7.53
C ASP A 143 2.48 4.61 -7.01
N ILE A 144 1.50 4.48 -6.11
CA ILE A 144 0.67 5.60 -5.64
C ILE A 144 1.18 6.21 -4.33
N ILE A 145 1.79 5.42 -3.45
CA ILE A 145 2.29 5.90 -2.14
C ILE A 145 3.21 7.12 -2.32
N PRO A 146 3.12 8.18 -1.49
CA PRO A 146 3.92 9.40 -1.63
C PRO A 146 5.37 9.23 -1.13
N VAL A 147 5.98 8.10 -1.44
CA VAL A 147 7.37 7.72 -1.15
C VAL A 147 7.89 6.97 -2.38
N TYR A 148 9.05 7.36 -2.92
CA TYR A 148 9.61 6.74 -4.12
C TYR A 148 11.15 6.81 -4.13
N GLY A 149 11.79 5.96 -4.94
CA GLY A 149 13.25 5.78 -4.94
C GLY A 149 14.06 7.04 -5.23
N GLY A 150 13.49 8.00 -5.97
CA GLY A 150 14.15 9.25 -6.39
C GLY A 150 13.86 10.47 -5.53
N MET A 151 13.25 10.29 -4.35
CA MET A 151 12.86 11.44 -3.53
C MET A 151 14.06 12.21 -2.97
N GLU A 152 14.01 13.54 -3.04
CA GLU A 152 14.96 14.42 -2.34
C GLU A 152 14.48 14.60 -0.89
N HIS A 153 15.09 13.86 0.04
CA HIS A 153 14.70 13.90 1.45
C HIS A 153 15.88 13.62 2.39
N ALA A 154 15.90 14.25 3.56
CA ALA A 154 17.00 14.13 4.53
C ALA A 154 17.19 12.69 5.06
N ASP A 155 16.09 11.93 5.19
CA ASP A 155 16.09 10.52 5.57
C ASP A 155 16.03 9.56 4.36
N CYS A 156 16.40 9.98 3.15
CA CYS A 156 16.23 9.17 1.92
C CYS A 156 16.78 7.72 2.06
N GLU A 157 18.03 7.57 2.52
CA GLU A 157 18.63 6.23 2.72
C GLU A 157 17.87 5.39 3.76
N ARG A 158 17.42 6.01 4.85
CA ARG A 158 16.65 5.33 5.89
C ARG A 158 15.28 4.86 5.38
N ILE A 159 14.64 5.68 4.54
CA ILE A 159 13.39 5.33 3.87
C ILE A 159 13.62 4.18 2.88
N HIS A 160 14.68 4.22 2.08
CA HIS A 160 15.05 3.09 1.21
C HIS A 160 15.27 1.81 2.01
N ASP A 161 16.01 1.88 3.13
CA ASP A 161 16.22 0.73 4.01
C ASP A 161 14.90 0.15 4.55
N ALA A 162 13.97 1.02 4.96
CA ALA A 162 12.67 0.61 5.48
C ALA A 162 11.79 -0.03 4.38
N VAL A 163 11.73 0.58 3.20
CA VAL A 163 10.93 0.07 2.08
C VAL A 163 11.49 -1.26 1.56
N LEU A 164 12.81 -1.36 1.34
CA LEU A 164 13.42 -2.60 0.89
C LEU A 164 13.25 -3.73 1.91
N HIS A 165 13.27 -3.41 3.21
CA HIS A 165 12.95 -4.38 4.25
C HIS A 165 11.52 -4.93 4.10
N VAL A 166 10.52 -4.06 3.90
CA VAL A 166 9.14 -4.48 3.64
C VAL A 166 9.06 -5.38 2.40
N PHE A 167 9.72 -4.98 1.30
CA PHE A 167 9.78 -5.81 0.08
C PHE A 167 10.35 -7.20 0.36
N GLU A 168 11.50 -7.29 1.02
CA GLU A 168 12.14 -8.57 1.33
C GLU A 168 11.29 -9.47 2.22
N GLU A 169 10.55 -8.91 3.18
CA GLU A 169 9.64 -9.69 4.03
C GLU A 169 8.39 -10.15 3.27
N VAL A 170 7.77 -9.29 2.46
CA VAL A 170 6.59 -9.64 1.66
C VAL A 170 6.93 -10.67 0.57
N LEU A 171 8.13 -10.62 -0.01
CA LEU A 171 8.60 -11.62 -0.99
C LEU A 171 8.73 -13.05 -0.43
N LYS A 172 8.61 -13.23 0.90
CA LYS A 172 8.55 -14.56 1.54
C LYS A 172 7.13 -15.15 1.58
N LEU A 173 6.10 -14.37 1.25
CA LEU A 173 4.72 -14.83 1.23
C LEU A 173 4.45 -15.75 0.02
N LYS A 174 3.24 -16.34 0.00
CA LYS A 174 2.78 -17.20 -1.11
C LYS A 174 1.79 -16.53 -2.05
N ALA A 175 0.97 -15.62 -1.53
CA ALA A 175 -0.07 -14.94 -2.31
C ALA A 175 0.55 -14.11 -3.44
N GLU A 176 0.29 -14.49 -4.69
CA GLU A 176 0.98 -13.88 -5.83
C GLU A 176 0.64 -12.39 -6.02
N SER A 177 -0.56 -11.96 -5.63
CA SER A 177 -0.95 -10.54 -5.67
C SER A 177 -0.07 -9.65 -4.78
N CYS A 178 0.37 -10.18 -3.63
CA CYS A 178 1.27 -9.48 -2.71
C CYS A 178 2.70 -9.48 -3.24
N LEU A 179 3.15 -10.58 -3.85
CA LEU A 179 4.45 -10.69 -4.47
C LEU A 179 4.58 -9.73 -5.65
N GLU A 180 3.56 -9.68 -6.51
CA GLU A 180 3.45 -8.75 -7.63
C GLU A 180 3.53 -7.30 -7.16
N SER A 181 2.77 -6.92 -6.12
CA SER A 181 2.78 -5.57 -5.55
C SER A 181 4.20 -5.08 -5.21
N VAL A 182 5.00 -5.89 -4.51
CA VAL A 182 6.36 -5.49 -4.13
C VAL A 182 7.37 -5.66 -5.25
N LEU A 183 7.13 -6.54 -6.23
CA LEU A 183 7.91 -6.59 -7.46
C LEU A 183 7.70 -5.33 -8.32
N HIS A 184 6.47 -4.84 -8.38
CA HIS A 184 6.13 -3.56 -9.01
C HIS A 184 6.90 -2.42 -8.33
N GLY A 185 6.83 -2.33 -7.00
CA GLY A 185 7.62 -1.38 -6.21
C GLY A 185 9.13 -1.51 -6.42
N LEU A 186 9.68 -2.72 -6.44
CA LEU A 186 11.10 -2.96 -6.74
C LEU A 186 11.49 -2.49 -8.14
N GLY A 187 10.62 -2.65 -9.13
CA GLY A 187 10.80 -2.12 -10.48
C GLY A 187 10.92 -0.60 -10.49
N HIS A 188 10.02 0.10 -9.80
CA HIS A 188 10.09 1.56 -9.66
C HIS A 188 11.35 2.03 -8.94
N TRP A 189 11.72 1.37 -7.84
CA TRP A 189 12.95 1.69 -7.10
C TRP A 189 14.23 1.38 -7.89
N HIS A 190 14.19 0.41 -8.82
CA HIS A 190 15.33 0.07 -9.66
C HIS A 190 15.81 1.23 -10.53
N LEU A 191 14.92 2.16 -10.89
CA LEU A 191 15.29 3.37 -11.65
C LEU A 191 16.28 4.27 -10.89
N TYR A 192 16.34 4.15 -9.57
CA TYR A 192 17.13 5.04 -8.70
C TYR A 192 18.25 4.31 -7.95
N ILE A 193 17.98 3.09 -7.46
CA ILE A 193 18.93 2.29 -6.66
C ILE A 193 19.09 0.86 -7.19
N PRO A 194 19.44 0.67 -8.49
CA PRO A 194 19.44 -0.65 -9.13
C PRO A 194 20.37 -1.66 -8.46
N ARG A 195 21.51 -1.19 -7.91
CA ARG A 195 22.47 -2.03 -7.17
C ARG A 195 21.88 -2.67 -5.91
N ARG A 196 20.83 -2.08 -5.34
CA ARG A 196 20.15 -2.59 -4.14
C ARG A 196 18.94 -3.45 -4.51
N THR A 197 18.19 -3.09 -5.54
CA THR A 197 16.95 -3.80 -5.92
C THR A 197 17.21 -5.05 -6.77
N GLU A 198 18.15 -5.01 -7.72
CA GLU A 198 18.39 -6.16 -8.62
C GLU A 198 18.73 -7.44 -7.85
N PRO A 199 19.65 -7.44 -6.85
CA PRO A 199 19.96 -8.66 -6.10
C PRO A 199 18.75 -9.26 -5.37
N ILE A 200 17.80 -8.43 -4.92
CA ILE A 200 16.56 -8.88 -4.27
C ILE A 200 15.69 -9.65 -5.26
N VAL A 201 15.44 -9.07 -6.44
CA VAL A 201 14.62 -9.71 -7.48
C VAL A 201 15.29 -10.97 -8.03
N ARG A 202 16.61 -10.95 -8.25
CA ARG A 202 17.37 -12.13 -8.71
C ARG A 202 17.30 -13.29 -7.72
N ARG A 203 17.33 -13.00 -6.41
CA ARG A 203 17.13 -14.01 -5.36
C ARG A 203 15.71 -14.57 -5.39
N PHE A 204 14.71 -13.69 -5.55
CA PHE A 204 13.32 -14.10 -5.66
C PHE A 204 13.08 -15.02 -6.87
N LEU A 205 13.70 -14.75 -8.02
CA LEU A 205 13.59 -15.59 -9.23
C LEU A 205 14.09 -17.03 -9.03
N ALA A 206 14.86 -17.33 -7.97
CA ALA A 206 15.25 -18.70 -7.65
C ALA A 206 14.11 -19.55 -7.06
N ARG A 207 12.98 -18.93 -6.68
CA ARG A 207 11.77 -19.65 -6.24
C ARG A 207 11.23 -20.51 -7.37
N THR A 208 10.70 -21.68 -7.03
CA THR A 208 10.09 -22.64 -7.98
C THR A 208 8.58 -22.77 -7.78
N ASP A 209 8.02 -22.07 -6.79
CA ASP A 209 6.63 -22.14 -6.34
C ASP A 209 5.80 -20.92 -6.76
N ILE A 210 6.21 -20.27 -7.86
CA ILE A 210 5.52 -19.11 -8.47
C ILE A 210 5.09 -19.45 -9.89
N SER A 211 4.00 -18.84 -10.34
CA SER A 211 3.47 -18.94 -11.70
C SER A 211 4.47 -18.41 -12.73
N ASP A 212 4.34 -18.90 -13.96
CA ASP A 212 5.14 -18.39 -15.09
C ASP A 212 4.85 -16.93 -15.38
N GLU A 213 3.62 -16.47 -15.09
CA GLU A 213 3.20 -15.08 -15.25
C GLU A 213 3.93 -14.16 -14.26
N LEU A 214 3.88 -14.48 -12.96
CA LEU A 214 4.62 -13.74 -11.94
C LEU A 214 6.13 -13.79 -12.18
N ARG A 215 6.67 -14.91 -12.67
CA ARG A 215 8.08 -15.02 -13.04
C ARG A 215 8.47 -14.02 -14.13
N ARG A 216 7.70 -13.94 -15.22
CA ARG A 216 7.93 -12.94 -16.29
C ARG A 216 7.84 -11.52 -15.75
N TYR A 217 6.89 -11.26 -14.85
CA TYR A 217 6.77 -9.96 -14.19
C TYR A 217 8.00 -9.63 -13.35
N ALA A 218 8.51 -10.59 -12.57
CA ALA A 218 9.74 -10.42 -11.79
C ALA A 218 10.98 -10.19 -12.68
N GLU A 219 11.10 -10.88 -13.82
CA GLU A 219 12.18 -10.64 -14.79
C GLU A 219 12.16 -9.20 -15.33
N ARG A 220 10.97 -8.66 -15.59
CA ARG A 220 10.77 -7.25 -15.97
C ARG A 220 11.13 -6.30 -14.83
N ALA A 221 10.69 -6.57 -13.60
CA ALA A 221 11.03 -5.78 -12.43
C ALA A 221 12.54 -5.70 -12.16
N ALA A 222 13.29 -6.78 -12.45
CA ALA A 222 14.74 -6.84 -12.27
C ALA A 222 15.53 -5.80 -13.10
N ILE A 223 14.90 -5.23 -14.13
CA ILE A 223 15.48 -4.22 -15.02
C ILE A 223 14.67 -2.91 -15.00
N GLY A 224 13.79 -2.72 -14.02
CA GLY A 224 12.91 -1.55 -13.90
C GLY A 224 11.79 -1.47 -14.95
N GLY A 225 11.47 -2.58 -15.62
CA GLY A 225 10.51 -2.64 -16.73
C GLY A 225 9.06 -2.92 -16.30
N VAL A 226 8.59 -2.35 -15.20
CA VAL A 226 7.21 -2.51 -14.71
C VAL A 226 6.29 -1.47 -15.36
N GLN A 227 5.01 -1.80 -15.51
CA GLN A 227 3.95 -0.92 -16.02
C GLN A 227 2.71 -1.07 -15.16
#